data_AF-A0A9E5ASG5-F1
#
_entry.id   AF-A0A9E5ASG5-F1
#
_cell.length_a   1.000
_cell.length_b   1.000
_cell.length_c   1.000
_cell.angle_alpha   90.00
_cell.angle_beta   90.00
_cell.angle_gamma   90.00
#
_symmetry.space_group_name_H-M   'P 1'
#
loop_
_entity.id
_entity.type
_entity.pdbx_description
1 polymer ?
#
loop_
_entity_poly.entity_id
_entity_poly.type
_entity_poly.pdbx_seq_one_letter_code
_entity_poly.pdbx_strand_id
1 'polypeptide(L)'
;MRRSATLRGLTAKQRKPIDTAAKYLLKRKDRMPCTDLLALGAPIASGVIEGTCRSLVNDRMDLTGARWSVAGAEAVLQLRAILRSGDWDAYWHFHTAAEHACHHDSAYARAAPPRVEIPKRRPALWR
;
A
#
# COMPACT_ATOMS: atom_id res chain seq x y z
N MET A 1 -16.40 6.45 27.06
CA MET A 1 -15.32 7.37 27.47
C MET A 1 -15.70 8.28 28.65
N ARG A 2 -16.64 9.23 28.51
CA ARG A 2 -17.01 10.14 29.61
C ARG A 2 -17.51 9.45 30.88
N ARG A 3 -18.35 8.42 30.75
CA ARG A 3 -18.82 7.59 31.88
C ARG A 3 -17.65 6.94 32.62
N SER A 4 -16.67 6.39 31.88
CA SER A 4 -15.47 5.79 32.48
C SER A 4 -14.61 6.82 33.21
N ALA A 5 -14.54 8.06 32.72
CA ALA A 5 -13.82 9.13 33.40
C ALA A 5 -14.48 9.52 34.74
N THR A 6 -15.82 9.54 34.79
CA THR A 6 -16.57 9.72 36.04
C THR A 6 -16.31 8.57 37.01
N LEU A 7 -16.43 7.33 36.54
CA LEU A 7 -16.28 6.12 37.38
C LEU A 7 -14.87 5.98 37.95
N ARG A 8 -13.84 6.51 37.27
CA ARG A 8 -12.45 6.50 37.73
C ARG A 8 -12.09 7.71 38.61
N GLY A 9 -13.04 8.59 38.94
CA GLY A 9 -12.80 9.75 39.80
C GLY A 9 -11.77 10.75 39.25
N LEU A 10 -11.65 10.87 37.92
CA LEU A 10 -10.62 11.73 37.32
C LEU A 10 -10.88 13.22 37.65
N THR A 11 -9.82 13.94 38.01
CA THR A 11 -9.87 15.38 38.25
C THR A 11 -10.26 16.14 36.99
N ALA A 12 -10.76 17.37 37.13
CA ALA A 12 -11.16 18.22 35.99
C ALA A 12 -10.04 18.39 34.96
N LYS A 13 -8.78 18.51 35.41
CA LYS A 13 -7.60 18.61 34.53
C LYS A 13 -7.35 17.34 33.72
N GLN A 14 -7.45 16.17 34.36
CA GLN A 14 -7.29 14.86 33.69
C GLN A 14 -8.46 14.55 32.75
N ARG A 15 -9.65 15.09 33.03
CA ARG A 15 -10.86 14.84 32.27
C ARG A 15 -10.95 15.67 30.99
N LYS A 16 -10.33 16.86 30.97
CA LYS A 16 -10.30 17.78 29.82
C LYS A 16 -9.97 17.09 28.47
N PRO A 17 -8.89 16.30 28.31
CA PRO A 17 -8.60 15.62 27.04
C PRO A 17 -9.67 14.60 26.64
N ILE A 18 -10.23 13.86 27.61
CA ILE A 18 -11.29 12.86 27.37
C ILE A 18 -12.55 13.54 26.86
N ASP A 19 -12.92 14.66 27.48
CA ASP A 19 -14.11 15.42 27.07
C ASP A 19 -13.92 16.06 25.69
N THR A 20 -12.74 16.57 25.39
CA THR A 20 -12.36 17.07 24.06
C THR A 20 -12.48 15.97 23.00
N ALA A 21 -11.89 14.80 23.23
CA ALA A 21 -11.97 13.67 22.31
C ALA A 21 -13.43 13.21 22.11
N ALA A 22 -14.21 13.13 23.19
CA ALA A 22 -15.63 12.81 23.10
C ALA A 22 -16.43 13.86 22.31
N LYS A 23 -16.15 15.16 22.49
CA LYS A 23 -16.79 16.23 21.69
C LYS A 23 -16.44 16.09 20.20
N TYR A 24 -15.17 15.82 19.91
CA TYR A 24 -14.69 15.63 18.53
C TYR A 24 -15.40 14.48 17.82
N LEU A 25 -15.49 13.30 18.46
CA LEU A 25 -16.16 12.14 17.88
C LEU A 25 -17.66 12.38 17.69
N LEU A 26 -18.33 12.96 18.68
CA LEU A 26 -19.76 13.26 18.59
C LEU A 26 -20.07 14.24 17.45
N LYS A 27 -19.22 15.27 17.25
CA LYS A 27 -19.36 16.22 16.14
C LYS A 27 -19.22 15.56 14.76
N ARG A 28 -18.57 14.39 14.68
CA ARG A 28 -18.26 13.69 13.42
C ARG A 28 -19.00 12.36 13.28
N LYS A 29 -20.00 12.09 14.13
CA LYS A 29 -20.75 10.83 14.13
C LYS A 29 -21.31 10.48 12.75
N ASP A 30 -21.80 11.47 12.02
CA ASP A 30 -22.40 11.27 10.68
C ASP A 30 -21.38 10.84 9.62
N ARG A 31 -20.08 11.10 9.86
CA ARG A 31 -18.99 10.64 8.99
C ARG A 31 -18.44 9.27 9.39
N MET A 32 -19.04 8.64 10.39
CA MET A 32 -18.57 7.38 10.96
C MET A 32 -19.75 6.40 11.07
N PRO A 33 -20.28 5.91 9.93
CA PRO A 33 -21.38 4.94 9.89
C PRO A 33 -20.88 3.55 10.29
N CYS A 34 -20.44 3.38 11.54
CA CYS A 34 -19.87 2.14 12.03
C CYS A 34 -20.83 0.95 11.84
N THR A 35 -22.13 1.15 12.07
CA THR A 35 -23.12 0.08 11.97
C THR A 35 -23.20 -0.47 10.54
N ASP A 36 -23.25 0.41 9.55
CA ASP A 36 -23.35 0.02 8.15
C ASP A 36 -22.04 -0.65 7.69
N LEU A 37 -20.90 -0.09 8.09
CA LEU A 37 -19.58 -0.67 7.82
C LEU A 37 -19.40 -2.05 8.48
N LEU A 38 -19.92 -2.25 9.70
CA LEU A 38 -19.92 -3.57 10.35
C LEU A 38 -20.79 -4.56 9.56
N ALA A 39 -21.97 -4.14 9.11
CA ALA A 39 -22.87 -4.98 8.31
C ALA A 39 -22.24 -5.37 6.96
N LEU A 40 -21.44 -4.49 6.38
CA LEU A 40 -20.66 -4.73 5.15
C LEU A 40 -19.40 -5.57 5.37
N GLY A 41 -19.06 -5.93 6.62
CA GLY A 41 -17.80 -6.61 6.94
C GLY A 41 -16.55 -5.74 6.70
N ALA A 42 -16.72 -4.43 6.59
CA ALA A 42 -15.62 -3.52 6.34
C ALA A 42 -14.74 -3.35 7.58
N PRO A 43 -13.42 -3.18 7.41
CA PRO A 43 -12.53 -2.93 8.53
C PRO A 43 -12.79 -1.55 9.15
N ILE A 44 -13.16 -1.53 10.43
CA ILE A 44 -13.40 -0.30 11.21
C ILE A 44 -12.17 0.10 12.04
N ALA A 45 -11.29 -0.87 12.30
CA ALA A 45 -10.02 -0.62 12.96
C ALA A 45 -9.01 -0.03 11.96
N SER A 46 -8.28 0.99 12.40
CA SER A 46 -7.19 1.57 11.59
C SER A 46 -5.97 0.66 11.49
N GLY A 47 -5.84 -0.36 12.33
CA GLY A 47 -4.63 -1.19 12.43
C GLY A 47 -4.22 -1.86 11.11
N VAL A 48 -5.17 -2.37 10.32
CA VAL A 48 -4.89 -2.96 9.00
C VAL A 48 -4.36 -1.90 8.03
N ILE A 49 -4.95 -0.70 8.08
CA ILE A 49 -4.55 0.43 7.23
C ILE A 49 -3.16 0.93 7.66
N GLU A 50 -2.92 1.15 8.94
CA GLU A 50 -1.65 1.62 9.50
C GLU A 50 -0.52 0.61 9.27
N GLY A 51 -0.80 -0.69 9.44
CA GLY A 51 0.14 -1.76 9.17
C GLY A 51 0.51 -1.84 7.68
N THR A 52 -0.47 -1.63 6.80
CA THR A 52 -0.23 -1.53 5.36
C THR A 52 0.61 -0.31 5.02
N CYS A 53 0.26 0.88 5.53
CA CYS A 53 1.06 2.09 5.29
C CYS A 53 2.51 1.93 5.77
N ARG A 54 2.71 1.34 6.96
CA ARG A 54 4.06 1.07 7.48
C ARG A 54 4.85 0.15 6.55
N SER A 55 4.29 -1.01 6.23
CA SER A 55 5.03 -2.04 5.49
C SER A 55 5.15 -1.76 3.98
N LEU A 56 4.12 -1.16 3.38
CA LEU A 56 4.06 -0.87 1.94
C LEU A 56 4.70 0.47 1.58
N VAL A 57 4.58 1.48 2.43
CA VAL A 57 5.10 2.83 2.15
C VAL A 57 6.40 3.07 2.91
N ASN A 58 6.35 3.10 4.25
CA ASN A 58 7.45 3.59 5.07
C ASN A 58 8.73 2.75 4.91
N ASP A 59 8.61 1.42 4.87
CA ASP A 59 9.75 0.51 4.70
C ASP A 59 10.63 0.80 3.47
N ARG A 60 10.11 1.55 2.48
CA ARG A 60 10.87 1.91 1.27
C ARG A 60 11.04 3.40 1.06
N MET A 61 10.03 4.18 1.44
CA MET A 61 10.01 5.63 1.21
C MET A 61 10.69 6.41 2.32
N ASP A 62 10.76 5.86 3.53
CA ASP A 62 11.32 6.54 4.72
C ASP A 62 12.76 6.09 5.04
N LEU A 63 13.47 5.57 4.03
CA LEU A 63 14.87 5.16 4.16
C LEU A 63 15.79 6.39 4.12
N THR A 64 16.74 6.44 5.05
CA THR A 64 17.73 7.53 5.13
C THR A 64 18.47 7.68 3.80
N GLY A 65 18.49 8.91 3.27
CA GLY A 65 19.16 9.24 2.01
C GLY A 65 18.40 8.85 0.74
N ALA A 66 17.21 8.24 0.85
CA ALA A 66 16.37 7.99 -0.31
C ALA A 66 15.80 9.31 -0.86
N ARG A 67 15.84 9.45 -2.19
CA ARG A 67 15.23 10.55 -2.92
C ARG A 67 14.32 9.99 -4.00
N TRP A 68 13.12 10.53 -4.06
CA TRP A 68 12.09 10.07 -4.98
C TRP A 68 11.46 11.24 -5.70
N SER A 69 11.27 11.10 -7.01
CA SER A 69 10.23 11.85 -7.71
C SER A 69 8.87 11.25 -7.35
N VAL A 70 7.80 12.05 -7.45
CA VAL A 70 6.43 11.56 -7.20
C VAL A 70 6.12 10.36 -8.11
N ALA A 71 6.43 10.48 -9.41
CA ALA A 71 6.24 9.40 -10.37
C ALA A 71 7.05 8.13 -10.03
N GLY A 72 8.30 8.29 -9.60
CA GLY A 72 9.14 7.16 -9.20
C GLY A 72 8.67 6.48 -7.92
N ALA A 73 8.22 7.26 -6.94
CA ALA A 73 7.63 6.73 -5.71
C ALA A 73 6.36 5.93 -6.02
N GLU A 74 5.46 6.50 -6.81
CA GLU A 74 4.20 5.87 -7.19
C GLU A 74 4.43 4.54 -7.93
N ALA A 75 5.28 4.53 -8.94
CA ALA A 75 5.60 3.32 -9.70
C ALA A 75 6.14 2.20 -8.79
N VAL A 76 7.03 2.54 -7.85
CA VAL A 76 7.55 1.56 -6.88
C VAL A 76 6.47 1.09 -5.91
N LEU A 77 5.59 1.97 -5.41
CA LEU A 77 4.51 1.57 -4.52
C LEU A 77 3.51 0.64 -5.20
N GLN A 78 3.15 0.91 -6.46
CA GLN A 78 2.26 0.05 -7.25
C GLN A 78 2.87 -1.35 -7.41
N LEU A 79 4.15 -1.43 -7.75
CA LEU A 79 4.86 -2.71 -7.87
C LEU A 79 4.87 -3.48 -6.55
N ARG A 80 5.14 -2.79 -5.43
CA ARG A 80 5.12 -3.40 -4.10
C ARG A 80 3.72 -3.85 -3.69
N ALA A 81 2.67 -3.13 -4.11
CA ALA A 81 1.29 -3.49 -3.82
C ALA A 81 0.91 -4.80 -4.53
N ILE A 82 1.24 -4.94 -5.81
CA ILE A 82 1.06 -6.17 -6.60
C ILE A 82 1.80 -7.35 -5.94
N LEU A 83 3.03 -7.13 -5.51
CA LEU A 83 3.81 -8.18 -4.84
C LEU A 83 3.19 -8.60 -3.50
N ARG A 84 2.61 -7.65 -2.76
CA ARG A 84 1.96 -7.91 -1.46
C ARG A 84 0.58 -8.55 -1.60
N SER A 85 -0.17 -8.23 -2.64
CA SER A 85 -1.48 -8.86 -2.92
C SER A 85 -1.33 -10.28 -3.44
N GLY A 86 -0.15 -10.66 -3.95
CA GLY A 86 0.10 -11.96 -4.56
C GLY A 86 -0.23 -12.01 -6.05
N ASP A 87 -0.54 -10.87 -6.67
CA ASP A 87 -0.96 -10.78 -8.06
C ASP A 87 0.22 -10.65 -9.04
N TRP A 88 1.44 -10.96 -8.59
CA TRP A 88 2.66 -10.80 -9.38
C TRP A 88 2.59 -11.55 -10.71
N ASP A 89 2.22 -12.83 -10.68
CA ASP A 89 2.22 -13.66 -11.89
C ASP A 89 1.19 -13.15 -12.91
N ALA A 90 0.00 -12.77 -12.44
CA ALA A 90 -1.05 -12.20 -13.28
C ALA A 90 -0.60 -10.87 -13.92
N TYR A 91 0.00 -9.99 -13.13
CA TYR A 91 0.55 -8.72 -13.61
C TYR A 91 1.68 -8.95 -14.61
N TRP A 92 2.61 -9.88 -14.34
CA TRP A 92 3.77 -10.13 -15.18
C TRP A 92 3.37 -10.65 -16.57
N HIS A 93 2.40 -11.57 -16.62
CA HIS A 93 1.83 -12.06 -17.88
C HIS A 93 1.19 -10.92 -18.68
N PHE A 94 0.36 -10.09 -18.02
CA PHE A 94 -0.26 -8.93 -18.65
C PHE A 94 0.79 -7.95 -19.19
N HIS A 95 1.77 -7.58 -18.38
CA HIS A 95 2.80 -6.61 -18.72
C HIS A 95 3.65 -7.07 -19.91
N THR A 96 4.10 -8.33 -19.89
CA THR A 96 4.91 -8.90 -20.98
C THR A 96 4.13 -8.97 -22.29
N ALA A 97 2.85 -9.36 -22.25
CA ALA A 97 1.99 -9.38 -23.42
C ALA A 97 1.74 -7.96 -23.98
N ALA A 98 1.52 -6.98 -23.11
CA ALA A 98 1.32 -5.58 -23.50
C ALA A 98 2.59 -4.96 -24.09
N GLU A 99 3.76 -5.22 -23.50
CA GLU A 99 5.05 -4.80 -24.06
C GLU A 99 5.30 -5.43 -25.44
N HIS A 100 5.01 -6.72 -25.60
CA HIS A 100 5.14 -7.39 -26.89
C HIS A 100 4.23 -6.74 -27.94
N ALA A 101 2.97 -6.46 -27.61
CA ALA A 101 2.05 -5.80 -28.54
C ALA A 101 2.51 -4.38 -28.93
N CYS A 102 2.99 -3.60 -27.95
CA CYS A 102 3.42 -2.22 -28.20
C CYS A 102 4.72 -2.14 -29.00
N HIS A 103 5.76 -2.87 -28.55
CA HIS A 103 7.12 -2.73 -29.04
C HIS A 103 7.51 -3.78 -30.07
N HIS A 104 6.87 -4.95 -30.08
CA HIS A 104 7.25 -6.05 -30.98
C HIS A 104 6.28 -6.24 -32.14
N ASP A 105 4.96 -6.18 -31.95
CA ASP A 105 4.03 -6.39 -33.07
C ASP A 105 4.18 -5.29 -34.14
N SER A 106 4.48 -4.05 -33.73
CA SER A 106 4.75 -2.93 -34.64
C SER A 106 6.13 -3.01 -35.33
N ALA A 107 7.15 -3.51 -34.63
CA ALA A 107 8.53 -3.60 -35.13
C ALA A 107 8.82 -4.89 -35.92
N TYR A 108 8.10 -5.98 -35.63
CA TYR A 108 8.30 -7.33 -36.17
C TYR A 108 7.11 -7.83 -37.00
N ALA A 109 6.22 -6.94 -37.45
CA ALA A 109 5.05 -7.26 -38.28
C ALA A 109 5.34 -8.12 -39.54
N ARG A 110 6.61 -8.19 -39.97
CA ARG A 110 7.07 -8.93 -41.17
C ARG A 110 8.02 -10.09 -40.88
N ALA A 111 8.46 -10.31 -39.64
CA ALA A 111 9.42 -11.37 -39.30
C ALA A 111 9.35 -11.70 -37.80
N ALA A 112 9.48 -12.97 -37.41
CA ALA A 112 9.49 -13.33 -35.99
C ALA A 112 10.65 -12.65 -35.25
N PRO A 113 10.45 -12.20 -33.99
CA PRO A 113 11.52 -11.65 -33.19
C PRO A 113 12.66 -12.68 -33.03
N PRO A 114 13.93 -12.25 -33.06
CA PRO A 114 15.07 -13.16 -32.97
C PRO A 114 15.03 -13.90 -31.63
N ARG A 115 15.22 -15.22 -31.67
CA ARG A 115 15.33 -16.03 -30.46
C ARG A 115 16.57 -15.58 -29.68
N VAL A 116 16.36 -14.92 -28.55
CA VAL A 116 17.44 -14.54 -27.64
C VAL A 116 17.90 -15.80 -26.91
N GLU A 117 19.13 -16.26 -27.18
CA GLU A 117 19.75 -17.30 -26.38
C GLU A 117 20.19 -16.71 -25.04
N ILE A 118 19.51 -17.10 -23.96
CA ILE A 118 19.92 -16.73 -22.61
C ILE A 118 21.20 -17.52 -22.30
N PRO A 119 22.36 -16.87 -22.10
CA PRO A 119 23.60 -17.57 -21.83
C PRO A 119 23.45 -18.42 -20.57
N LYS A 120 23.66 -19.74 -20.71
CA LYS A 120 23.62 -20.68 -19.59
C LYS A 120 24.87 -20.44 -18.72
N ARG A 121 24.67 -19.72 -17.61
CA ARG A 121 25.62 -19.38 -16.53
C ARG A 121 26.68 -18.32 -16.90
N ARG A 122 26.91 -17.41 -15.94
CA ARG A 122 28.08 -16.52 -15.91
C ARG A 122 29.35 -17.38 -15.80
N PRO A 123 30.41 -17.09 -16.59
CA PRO A 123 31.72 -17.68 -16.34
C PRO A 123 32.19 -17.26 -14.93
N ALA A 124 32.73 -18.22 -14.18
CA ALA A 124 33.35 -17.97 -12.88
C ALA A 124 34.60 -17.11 -13.09
N LEU A 125 34.43 -15.80 -13.09
CA LEU A 125 35.51 -14.83 -13.17
C LEU A 125 35.60 -14.08 -11.85
N TRP A 126 36.22 -14.73 -10.88
CA TRP A 126 37.10 -14.12 -9.89
C TRP A 126 37.96 -15.25 -9.27
N ARG A 127 39.28 -15.16 -9.46
CA ARG A 127 40.31 -15.84 -8.67
C ARG A 127 40.85 -14.84 -7.67
#